data_AF-A0A9D7F306-F1
#
_entry.id   AF-A0A9D7F306-F1
#
_cell.length_a   1.000
_cell.length_b   1.000
_cell.length_c   1.000
_cell.angle_alpha   90.00
_cell.angle_beta   90.00
_cell.angle_gamma   90.00
#
_symmetry.space_group_name_H-M   'P 1'
#
loop_
_entity.id
_entity.type
_entity.pdbx_description
1 polymer ?
#
loop_
_entity_poly.entity_id
_entity_poly.type
_entity_poly.pdbx_seq_one_letter_code
_entity_poly.pdbx_strand_id
1 'polypeptide(L)'
;MAQKHTPSVEPYARGETIGQALLGALVPRLIWPDKPLAGGHDMYHRFAGQRLSYSANLGPLGETYVNFGRGGAVLGMLLFGFLLGAWYAGLGRLALRYWPALLLWLPFIFSAMLSLETDFATVLNHGVKATLFTGGAWGLFRVIKLLR
;
A
#
# COMPACT_ATOMS: atom_id res chain seq x y z
N MET A 1 -15.69 -9.79 -12.80
CA MET A 1 -14.85 -10.38 -13.85
C MET A 1 -13.74 -11.24 -13.25
N ALA A 2 -12.92 -10.70 -12.34
CA ALA A 2 -11.89 -11.49 -11.64
C ALA A 2 -12.41 -12.79 -11.01
N GLN A 3 -13.58 -12.79 -10.36
CA GLN A 3 -14.18 -14.02 -9.80
C GLN A 3 -14.58 -15.09 -10.82
N LYS A 4 -14.81 -14.72 -12.07
CA LYS A 4 -15.12 -15.67 -13.15
C LYS A 4 -13.87 -16.18 -13.87
N HIS A 5 -12.76 -15.45 -13.77
CA HIS A 5 -11.50 -15.72 -14.46
C HIS A 5 -10.45 -16.35 -13.54
N THR A 6 -10.42 -15.96 -12.27
CA THR A 6 -9.58 -16.53 -11.22
C THR A 6 -10.48 -17.31 -10.25
N PRO A 7 -10.25 -18.62 -10.03
CA PRO A 7 -9.08 -19.41 -10.41
C PRO A 7 -9.25 -20.24 -11.71
N SER A 8 -10.32 -20.04 -12.47
CA SER A 8 -10.72 -20.93 -13.58
C SER A 8 -9.81 -20.88 -14.81
N VAL A 9 -9.24 -19.71 -15.12
CA VAL A 9 -8.33 -19.47 -16.25
C VAL A 9 -6.93 -19.14 -15.73
N GLU A 10 -6.84 -18.16 -14.83
CA GLU A 10 -5.59 -17.81 -14.13
C GLU A 10 -5.64 -18.39 -12.72
N PRO A 11 -4.64 -19.17 -12.27
CA PRO A 11 -4.58 -19.66 -10.89
C PRO A 11 -4.47 -18.52 -9.87
N TYR A 12 -4.85 -18.80 -8.62
CA TYR A 12 -4.61 -17.85 -7.53
C TYR A 12 -3.12 -17.49 -7.42
N ALA A 13 -2.82 -16.22 -7.19
CA ALA A 13 -1.45 -15.72 -7.09
C ALA A 13 -0.74 -16.14 -5.79
N ARG A 14 -1.47 -16.69 -4.81
CA ARG A 14 -0.94 -17.29 -3.57
C ARG A 14 0.02 -16.40 -2.78
N GLY A 15 -0.24 -15.09 -2.76
CA GLY A 15 0.54 -14.10 -2.02
C GLY A 15 1.65 -13.42 -2.84
N GLU A 16 1.86 -13.81 -4.10
CA GLU A 16 2.90 -13.24 -4.98
C GLU A 16 2.79 -11.71 -5.06
N THR A 17 1.60 -11.18 -5.41
CA THR A 17 1.43 -9.76 -5.67
C THR A 17 1.56 -8.92 -4.39
N ILE A 18 0.99 -9.41 -3.28
CA ILE A 18 1.07 -8.76 -1.97
C ILE A 18 2.50 -8.79 -1.43
N GLY A 19 3.22 -9.91 -1.61
CA GLY A 19 4.63 -10.03 -1.21
C GLY A 19 5.54 -9.08 -2.00
N GLN A 20 5.35 -9.00 -3.32
CA GLN A 20 6.05 -8.02 -4.16
C GLN A 20 5.72 -6.57 -3.77
N ALA A 21 4.46 -6.28 -3.42
CA ALA A 21 4.03 -4.97 -2.95
C ALA A 21 4.72 -4.58 -1.63
N LEU A 22 4.82 -5.51 -0.67
CA LEU A 22 5.50 -5.30 0.62
C LEU A 22 7.00 -5.06 0.43
N LEU A 23 7.69 -5.96 -0.27
CA LEU A 23 9.12 -5.80 -0.58
C LEU A 23 9.38 -4.52 -1.36
N GLY A 24 8.50 -4.23 -2.32
CA GLY A 24 8.53 -3.02 -3.08
C GLY A 24 8.45 -1.78 -2.18
N ALA A 25 7.47 -1.69 -1.30
CA ALA A 25 7.29 -0.50 -0.47
C ALA A 25 8.52 -0.17 0.40
N LEU A 26 9.27 -1.20 0.83
CA LEU A 26 10.43 -1.06 1.71
C LEU A 26 11.75 -0.83 0.96
N VAL A 27 11.94 -1.44 -0.21
CA VAL A 27 13.20 -1.37 -0.96
C VAL A 27 13.21 -0.16 -1.92
N PRO A 28 14.14 0.80 -1.75
CA PRO A 28 14.29 1.92 -2.67
C PRO A 28 14.74 1.47 -4.07
N ARG A 29 14.34 2.21 -5.11
CA ARG A 29 14.80 1.96 -6.50
C ARG A 29 16.31 2.08 -6.68
N LEU A 30 17.02 2.76 -5.77
CA LEU A 30 18.47 2.82 -5.79
C LEU A 30 19.12 1.44 -5.57
N ILE A 31 18.46 0.57 -4.79
CA ILE A 31 18.92 -0.79 -4.48
C ILE A 31 18.32 -1.81 -5.46
N TRP A 32 17.08 -1.59 -5.89
CA TRP A 32 16.39 -2.45 -6.88
C TRP A 32 15.90 -1.61 -8.07
N PRO A 33 16.77 -1.36 -9.08
CA PRO A 33 16.44 -0.53 -10.23
C PRO A 33 15.28 -1.11 -11.05
N ASP A 34 15.34 -2.42 -11.33
CA ASP A 34 14.35 -3.17 -12.12
C ASP A 34 13.11 -3.59 -11.32
N LYS A 35 12.85 -2.91 -10.20
CA LYS A 35 11.69 -3.18 -9.37
C LYS A 35 10.39 -3.03 -10.18
N PRO A 36 9.46 -4.02 -10.09
CA PRO A 36 8.16 -3.97 -10.74
C PRO A 36 7.46 -2.63 -10.54
N LEU A 37 6.89 -2.11 -11.62
CA LEU A 37 6.07 -0.90 -11.56
C LEU A 37 4.81 -1.20 -10.75
N ALA A 38 4.47 -0.29 -9.83
CA ALA A 38 3.15 -0.27 -9.24
C ALA A 38 2.17 0.26 -10.30
N GLY A 39 1.01 -0.37 -10.44
CA GLY A 39 0.11 -0.12 -11.57
C GLY A 39 -0.62 -1.39 -11.98
N GLY A 40 -1.94 -1.35 -11.88
CA GLY A 40 -2.80 -2.50 -12.01
C GLY A 40 -3.25 -2.82 -13.43
N HIS A 41 -2.73 -2.16 -14.48
CA HIS A 41 -3.02 -2.56 -15.87
C HIS A 41 -2.63 -4.03 -16.11
N ASP A 42 -1.45 -4.42 -15.66
CA ASP A 42 -0.96 -5.80 -15.78
C ASP A 42 -1.74 -6.77 -14.90
N MET A 43 -2.13 -6.34 -13.69
CA MET A 43 -2.96 -7.14 -12.80
C MET A 43 -4.38 -7.35 -13.35
N TYR A 44 -4.99 -6.33 -13.95
CA TYR A 44 -6.31 -6.42 -14.56
C TYR A 44 -6.27 -7.36 -15.76
N HIS A 45 -5.25 -7.24 -16.60
CA HIS A 45 -5.05 -8.14 -17.72
C HIS A 45 -4.89 -9.59 -17.25
N ARG A 46 -4.01 -9.82 -16.27
CA ARG A 46 -3.72 -11.16 -15.72
C ARG A 46 -4.92 -11.80 -15.03
N PHE A 47 -5.58 -11.10 -14.11
CA PHE A 47 -6.57 -11.73 -13.23
C PHE A 47 -8.02 -11.49 -13.65
N ALA A 48 -8.31 -10.51 -14.51
CA ALA A 48 -9.64 -10.28 -15.05
C ALA A 48 -9.75 -10.64 -16.54
N GLY A 49 -8.65 -10.98 -17.22
CA GLY A 49 -8.63 -11.42 -18.62
C GLY A 49 -9.00 -10.32 -19.62
N GLN A 50 -8.87 -9.05 -19.23
CA GLN A 50 -9.26 -7.91 -20.06
C GLN A 50 -8.14 -6.88 -20.16
N ARG A 51 -7.86 -6.45 -21.39
CA ARG A 51 -7.00 -5.30 -21.65
C ARG A 51 -7.87 -4.06 -21.77
N LEU A 52 -7.78 -3.18 -20.79
CA LEU A 52 -8.54 -1.95 -20.77
C LEU A 52 -7.78 -0.85 -21.51
N SER A 53 -8.50 -0.02 -22.28
CA SER A 53 -7.93 1.16 -22.95
C SER A 53 -7.69 2.33 -21.99
N TYR A 54 -8.12 2.19 -20.74
CA TYR A 54 -7.97 3.16 -19.66
C TYR A 54 -7.27 2.51 -18.44
N SER A 55 -6.79 3.35 -17.53
CA SER A 55 -6.14 2.89 -16.30
C SER A 55 -7.16 2.29 -15.33
N ALA A 56 -6.94 1.05 -14.91
CA ALA A 56 -7.74 0.38 -13.89
C ALA A 56 -6.85 -0.52 -13.04
N ASN A 57 -7.14 -0.60 -11.74
CA ASN A 57 -6.40 -1.41 -10.78
C ASN A 57 -7.32 -2.35 -10.01
N LEU A 58 -6.77 -3.49 -9.59
CA LEU A 58 -7.40 -4.28 -8.55
C LEU A 58 -7.15 -3.61 -7.21
N GLY A 59 -8.21 -3.09 -6.60
CA GLY A 59 -8.17 -2.60 -5.23
C GLY A 59 -7.79 -3.69 -4.22
N PRO A 60 -7.53 -3.36 -2.94
CA PRO A 60 -7.04 -4.32 -1.95
C PRO A 60 -7.98 -5.54 -1.76
N LEU A 61 -9.29 -5.34 -1.87
CA LEU A 61 -10.27 -6.42 -1.85
C LEU A 61 -10.17 -7.33 -3.08
N GLY A 62 -10.00 -6.75 -4.26
CA GLY A 62 -9.82 -7.51 -5.50
C GLY A 62 -8.51 -8.29 -5.49
N GLU A 63 -7.44 -7.66 -5.03
CA GLU A 63 -6.12 -8.27 -4.94
C GLU A 63 -6.06 -9.41 -3.93
N THR A 64 -6.63 -9.24 -2.72
CA THR A 64 -6.75 -10.34 -1.75
C THR A 64 -7.60 -11.50 -2.28
N TYR A 65 -8.66 -11.20 -3.05
CA TYR A 65 -9.46 -12.24 -3.70
C TYR A 65 -8.67 -13.04 -4.75
N VAL A 66 -7.91 -12.39 -5.63
CA VAL A 66 -7.14 -13.12 -6.66
C VAL A 66 -5.93 -13.85 -6.06
N ASN A 67 -5.52 -13.52 -4.83
CA ASN A 67 -4.49 -14.24 -4.09
C ASN A 67 -5.03 -15.47 -3.33
N PHE A 68 -6.21 -15.36 -2.71
CA PHE A 68 -6.67 -16.34 -1.70
C PHE A 68 -8.15 -16.74 -1.79
N GLY A 69 -8.87 -16.29 -2.82
CA GLY A 69 -10.30 -16.53 -2.98
C GLY A 69 -11.16 -15.78 -1.96
N ARG A 70 -12.44 -16.18 -1.83
CA ARG A 70 -13.42 -15.45 -1.00
C ARG A 70 -13.05 -15.40 0.49
N GLY A 71 -12.70 -16.56 1.06
CA GLY A 71 -12.35 -16.65 2.49
C GLY A 71 -11.10 -15.86 2.83
N GLY A 72 -10.06 -15.97 2.00
CA GLY A 72 -8.84 -15.20 2.19
C GLY A 72 -8.99 -13.71 1.86
N ALA A 73 -9.95 -13.31 1.02
CA ALA A 73 -10.30 -11.90 0.82
C ALA A 73 -10.87 -11.25 2.08
N VAL A 74 -11.79 -11.94 2.78
CA VAL A 74 -12.34 -11.45 4.06
C VAL A 74 -11.23 -11.32 5.09
N LEU A 75 -10.45 -12.38 5.29
CA LEU A 75 -9.33 -12.36 6.24
C LEU A 75 -8.28 -11.31 5.88
N GLY A 76 -7.95 -11.19 4.59
CA GLY A 76 -6.98 -10.22 4.09
C GLY A 76 -7.43 -8.78 4.29
N MET A 77 -8.71 -8.48 4.10
CA MET A 77 -9.26 -7.14 4.36
C MET A 77 -9.33 -6.82 5.86
N LEU A 78 -9.68 -7.81 6.70
CA LEU A 78 -9.63 -7.64 8.16
C LEU A 78 -8.20 -7.33 8.61
N LEU A 79 -7.22 -8.09 8.11
CA LEU A 79 -5.81 -7.86 8.41
C LEU A 79 -5.34 -6.50 7.89
N PHE A 80 -5.72 -6.12 6.67
CA PHE A 80 -5.39 -4.83 6.09
C PHE A 80 -5.92 -3.67 6.93
N GLY A 81 -7.20 -3.71 7.30
CA GLY A 81 -7.81 -2.69 8.16
C GLY A 81 -7.17 -2.63 9.54
N PHE A 82 -6.88 -3.79 10.14
CA PHE A 82 -6.17 -3.87 11.42
C PHE A 82 -4.78 -3.24 11.35
N LEU A 83 -3.99 -3.55 10.31
CA LEU A 83 -2.65 -3.00 10.12
C LEU A 83 -2.68 -1.49 9.87
N LEU A 84 -3.63 -0.99 9.07
CA LEU A 84 -3.83 0.45 8.89
C LEU A 84 -4.18 1.14 10.21
N GLY A 85 -5.10 0.56 10.99
CA GLY A 85 -5.48 1.08 12.31
C GLY A 85 -4.31 1.08 13.30
N ALA A 86 -3.51 0.00 13.32
CA ALA A 86 -2.32 -0.09 14.15
C ALA A 86 -1.27 0.97 13.75
N TRP A 87 -1.06 1.20 12.45
CA TRP A 87 -0.17 2.25 11.94
C TRP A 87 -0.68 3.64 12.37
N TYR A 88 -1.95 3.93 12.14
CA TYR A 88 -2.57 5.21 12.53
C TYR A 88 -2.45 5.46 14.04
N ALA A 89 -2.79 4.46 14.86
CA ALA A 89 -2.67 4.55 16.32
C ALA A 89 -1.22 4.67 16.80
N GLY A 90 -0.26 4.04 16.10
CA GLY A 90 1.17 4.20 16.38
C GLY A 90 1.64 5.63 16.15
N LEU A 91 1.33 6.20 14.98
CA LEU A 91 1.66 7.59 14.66
C LEU A 91 0.93 8.60 15.56
N GLY A 92 -0.34 8.34 15.90
CA GLY A 92 -1.10 9.16 16.84
C GLY A 92 -0.47 9.20 18.23
N ARG A 93 -0.03 8.05 18.77
CA ARG A 93 0.70 7.99 20.05
C ARG A 93 2.03 8.72 20.00
N LEU A 94 2.77 8.60 18.89
CA LEU A 94 4.02 9.35 18.67
C LEU A 94 3.75 10.87 18.63
N ALA A 95 2.68 11.28 17.95
CA ALA A 95 2.28 12.67 17.84
C ALA A 95 1.96 13.27 19.21
N LEU A 96 1.08 12.61 19.98
CA LEU A 96 0.64 13.09 21.29
C LEU A 96 1.79 13.15 22.31
N ARG A 97 2.77 12.24 22.21
CA ARG A 97 3.86 12.16 23.21
C ARG A 97 5.06 13.05 22.89
N TYR A 98 5.41 13.21 21.62
CA TYR A 98 6.70 13.82 21.23
C TYR A 98 6.58 14.90 20.16
N TRP A 99 5.60 14.81 19.26
CA TRP A 99 5.50 15.73 18.12
C TRP A 99 4.04 16.01 17.71
N PRO A 100 3.33 16.91 18.40
CA PRO A 100 1.90 17.16 18.16
C PRO A 100 1.56 17.57 16.73
N ALA A 101 2.47 18.27 16.04
CA ALA A 101 2.25 18.67 14.66
C ALA A 101 2.17 17.48 13.68
N LEU A 102 2.64 16.28 14.04
CA LEU A 102 2.45 15.06 13.24
C LEU A 102 0.97 14.76 13.00
N LEU A 103 0.06 15.17 13.88
CA LEU A 103 -1.39 15.03 13.67
C LEU A 103 -1.86 15.72 12.38
N LEU A 104 -1.23 16.85 12.01
CA LEU A 104 -1.55 17.58 10.78
C LEU A 104 -1.05 16.86 9.52
N TRP A 105 -0.10 15.94 9.66
CA TRP A 105 0.44 15.15 8.55
C TRP A 105 -0.27 13.80 8.37
N LEU A 106 -1.06 13.34 9.35
CA LEU A 106 -1.79 12.08 9.22
C LEU A 106 -2.70 12.03 7.98
N PRO A 107 -3.47 13.08 7.62
CA PRO A 107 -4.27 13.05 6.40
C PRO A 107 -3.42 12.85 5.14
N PHE A 108 -2.22 13.44 5.08
CA PHE A 108 -1.30 13.26 3.96
C PHE A 108 -0.74 11.84 3.89
N ILE A 109 -0.36 11.26 5.04
CA ILE A 109 0.17 9.89 5.11
C ILE A 109 -0.89 8.87 4.67
N PHE A 110 -2.14 9.05 5.09
CA PHE A 110 -3.22 8.08 4.84
C PHE A 110 -4.05 8.34 3.57
N SER A 111 -3.84 9.46 2.87
CA SER A 111 -4.66 9.86 1.71
C SER A 111 -4.76 8.78 0.63
N ALA A 112 -3.64 8.21 0.20
CA ALA A 112 -3.65 7.13 -0.80
C ALA A 112 -3.98 5.77 -0.18
N MET A 113 -3.71 5.57 1.12
CA MET A 113 -3.90 4.28 1.78
C MET A 113 -5.38 3.93 1.99
N LEU A 114 -6.23 4.95 2.08
CA LEU A 114 -7.68 4.82 2.18
C LEU A 114 -8.36 4.71 0.80
N SER A 115 -7.62 4.90 -0.29
CA SER A 115 -8.16 4.74 -1.64
C SER A 115 -8.23 3.26 -2.00
N LEU A 116 -9.45 2.71 -1.90
CA LEU A 116 -9.75 1.31 -2.23
C LEU A 116 -9.71 1.01 -3.74
N GLU A 117 -9.49 2.02 -4.57
CA GLU A 117 -9.39 1.90 -6.03
C GLU A 117 -7.96 1.56 -6.49
N THR A 118 -6.98 1.60 -5.58
CA THR A 118 -5.55 1.39 -5.90
C THR A 118 -5.03 0.06 -5.35
N ASP A 119 -3.99 -0.48 -5.98
CA ASP A 119 -3.38 -1.77 -5.61
C ASP A 119 -2.58 -1.68 -4.29
N PHE A 120 -2.24 -2.83 -3.70
CA PHE A 120 -1.43 -2.87 -2.47
C PHE A 120 -0.06 -2.22 -2.67
N ALA A 121 0.53 -2.35 -3.86
CA ALA A 121 1.83 -1.76 -4.16
C ALA A 121 1.79 -0.24 -4.02
N THR A 122 0.76 0.42 -4.54
CA THR A 122 0.55 1.87 -4.48
C THR A 122 0.28 2.32 -3.05
N VAL A 123 -0.65 1.66 -2.37
CA VAL A 123 -1.01 1.96 -0.97
C VAL A 123 0.21 1.89 -0.05
N LEU A 124 0.94 0.77 -0.09
CA LEU A 124 2.09 0.55 0.80
C LEU A 124 3.24 1.49 0.46
N ASN A 125 3.54 1.68 -0.82
CA ASN A 125 4.61 2.56 -1.27
C ASN A 125 4.34 4.02 -0.88
N HIS A 126 3.10 4.51 -1.00
CA HIS A 126 2.73 5.85 -0.52
C HIS A 126 2.86 5.93 1.00
N GLY A 127 2.23 5.02 1.75
CA GLY A 127 2.22 5.06 3.21
C GLY A 127 3.62 5.04 3.82
N VAL A 128 4.50 4.17 3.32
CA VAL A 128 5.91 4.11 3.76
C VAL A 128 6.63 5.41 3.43
N LYS A 129 6.56 5.88 2.18
CA LYS A 129 7.31 7.08 1.74
C LYS A 129 6.82 8.35 2.41
N ALA A 130 5.51 8.52 2.54
CA ALA A 130 4.92 9.68 3.22
C ALA A 130 5.32 9.70 4.70
N THR A 131 5.34 8.54 5.36
CA THR A 131 5.82 8.42 6.75
C THR A 131 7.31 8.79 6.85
N LEU A 132 8.16 8.24 5.98
CA LEU A 132 9.60 8.52 5.96
C LEU A 132 9.89 9.99 5.67
N PHE A 133 9.22 10.57 4.66
CA PHE A 133 9.35 11.99 4.32
C PHE A 133 8.97 12.88 5.51
N THR A 134 7.83 12.61 6.13
CA THR A 134 7.33 13.37 7.28
C THR A 134 8.29 13.28 8.47
N GLY A 135 8.80 12.08 8.79
CA GLY A 135 9.80 11.87 9.84
C GLY A 135 11.14 12.54 9.54
N GLY A 136 11.60 12.48 8.29
CA GLY A 136 12.82 13.13 7.83
C GLY A 136 12.75 14.66 7.90
N ALA A 137 11.62 15.24 7.48
CA ALA A 137 11.38 16.68 7.59
C ALA A 137 11.42 17.15 9.05
N TRP A 138 10.84 16.38 9.98
CA TRP A 138 10.92 16.67 11.41
C TRP A 138 12.33 16.54 11.96
N GLY A 139 13.06 15.50 11.58
CA GLY A 139 14.46 15.31 11.97
C GLY A 139 15.33 16.49 11.53
N LEU A 140 15.18 16.94 10.28
CA LEU A 140 15.89 18.10 9.75
C LEU A 140 15.52 19.39 10.52
N PHE A 141 14.25 19.62 10.79
CA PHE A 141 13.79 20.77 11.59
C PHE A 141 14.44 20.79 12.99
N ARG A 142 14.55 19.62 13.63
CA ARG A 142 15.21 19.47 14.94
C ARG A 142 16.69 19.81 14.87
N VAL A 143 17.42 19.34 13.84
CA VAL A 143 18.85 19.63 13.64
C VAL A 143 19.07 21.13 13.43
N ILE A 144 18.28 21.78 12.56
CA ILE A 144 18.39 23.22 12.31
C ILE A 144 18.16 24.03 13.58
N LYS A 145 17.18 23.63 14.42
CA LYS A 145 16.90 24.31 15.69
C LYS A 145 18.04 24.14 16.72
N LEU A 146 18.82 23.07 16.65
CA LEU A 146 19.98 22.85 17.54
C LEU A 146 21.23 23.63 17.11
N LEU A 147 21.33 24.00 15.83
CA LEU A 147 22.45 24.77 15.27
C LEU A 147 22.27 26.28 15.38
N ARG A 148 21.10 26.74 15.85
CA ARG A 148 20.78 28.15 16.15
C ARG A 148 20.75 28.37 17.64
#